data_AF-A0A497PVW1-F1
#
_entry.id   AF-A0A497PVW1-F1
#
_cell.length_a   1.000
_cell.length_b   1.000
_cell.length_c   1.000
_cell.angle_alpha   90.00
_cell.angle_beta   90.00
_cell.angle_gamma   90.00
#
_symmetry.space_group_name_H-M   'P 1'
#
loop_
_entity.id
_entity.type
_entity.pdbx_description
1 polymer ?
#
loop_
_entity_poly.entity_id
_entity_poly.type
_entity_poly.pdbx_seq_one_letter_code
_entity_poly.pdbx_strand_id
1 'polypeptide(L)' 'MERVLVTGGAGFIGSHLVDALVEDHEVVVLDDLSGGRIENIEA' A
#
# COMPACT_ATOMS: atom_id res chain seq x y z
N MET A 1 -10.65 -11.54 6.19
CA MET A 1 -10.74 -10.86 4.89
C MET A 1 -11.68 -9.67 4.99
N GLU A 2 -11.07 -8.51 5.19
CA GLU A 2 -11.73 -7.21 5.07
C GLU A 2 -11.15 -6.50 3.84
N ARG A 3 -11.84 -5.47 3.35
CA ARG A 3 -11.37 -4.64 2.25
C ARG A 3 -10.79 -3.35 2.82
N VAL A 4 -9.50 -3.10 2.60
CA VAL A 4 -8.76 -2.01 3.23
C VAL A 4 -8.29 -1.01 2.17
N LEU A 5 -8.55 0.27 2.38
CA LEU A 5 -8.01 1.35 1.56
C LEU A 5 -6.79 1.96 2.26
N VAL A 6 -5.62 1.90 1.62
CA VAL A 6 -4.39 2.54 2.11
C VAL A 6 -4.08 3.75 1.24
N THR A 7 -4.18 4.95 1.83
CA THR A 7 -3.75 6.19 1.18
C THR A 7 -2.26 6.41 1.40
N GLY A 8 -1.51 6.81 0.38
CA GLY A 8 -0.06 6.99 0.49
C GLY A 8 0.71 5.66 0.57
N GLY A 9 0.12 4.58 0.05
CA GLY A 9 0.66 3.22 0.14
C GLY A 9 1.96 3.00 -0.66
N ALA A 10 2.31 3.88 -1.59
CA ALA A 10 3.58 3.82 -2.31
C ALA A 10 4.71 4.59 -1.59
N GLY A 11 4.43 5.21 -0.43
CA GLY A 11 5.42 5.86 0.43
C GLY A 11 6.20 4.88 1.32
N PHE A 12 7.27 5.36 1.96
CA PHE A 12 8.18 4.53 2.78
C PHE A 12 7.46 3.68 3.84
N ILE A 13 6.53 4.28 4.60
CA ILE A 13 5.77 3.55 5.63
C ILE A 13 4.58 2.81 5.01
N GLY A 14 3.95 3.45 4.02
CA GLY A 14 2.76 2.92 3.36
C GLY A 14 3.01 1.58 2.69
N SER A 15 4.16 1.39 2.05
CA SER A 15 4.48 0.14 1.35
C SER A 15 4.61 -1.02 2.31
N HIS A 16 5.34 -0.86 3.42
CA HIS A 16 5.44 -1.89 4.45
C HIS A 16 4.10 -2.23 5.11
N LEU A 17 3.19 -1.24 5.23
CA LEU A 17 1.84 -1.50 5.71
C LEU A 17 1.03 -2.29 4.67
N VAL A 18 1.17 -1.98 3.39
CA VAL A 18 0.54 -2.73 2.30
C VAL A 18 1.02 -4.18 2.33
N ASP A 19 2.34 -4.42 2.38
CA ASP A 19 2.95 -5.75 2.43
C ASP A 19 2.40 -6.58 3.60
N ALA A 20 2.24 -5.97 4.78
CA ALA A 20 1.69 -6.66 5.95
C ALA A 20 0.18 -6.95 5.84
N LEU A 21 -0.59 -6.11 5.14
CA LEU A 21 -2.04 -6.25 5.05
C LEU A 21 -2.47 -7.21 3.93
N VAL A 22 -1.71 -7.30 2.83
CA VAL A 22 -2.07 -8.15 1.69
C VAL A 22 -2.08 -9.65 2.01
N GLU A 23 -1.44 -10.07 3.10
CA GLU A 23 -1.46 -11.48 3.54
C GLU A 23 -2.87 -11.98 3.91
N ASP A 24 -3.71 -11.13 4.49
CA ASP A 24 -5.02 -11.53 5.06
C ASP A 24 -6.22 -10.69 4.57
N HIS A 25 -5.95 -9.62 3.81
CA HIS A 25 -6.93 -8.62 3.39
C HIS A 25 -6.85 -8.30 1.89
N GLU A 26 -7.97 -7.85 1.34
CA GLU A 26 -7.97 -7.23 0.01
C GLU A 26 -7.58 -5.77 0.17
N VAL A 27 -6.39 -5.40 -0.32
CA VAL A 27 -5.83 -4.06 -0.17
C VAL A 27 -5.98 -3.27 -1.47
N VAL A 28 -6.51 -2.06 -1.35
CA VAL A 28 -6.53 -1.06 -2.43
C VAL A 28 -5.64 0.10 -2.02
N VAL A 29 -4.66 0.44 -2.87
CA VAL A 29 -3.77 1.56 -2.64
C VAL A 29 -4.24 2.78 -3.44
N LEU A 30 -4.35 3.93 -2.77
CA LEU A 30 -4.55 5.23 -3.42
C LEU A 30 -3.34 6.12 -3.13
N ASP A 31 -2.55 6.39 -4.15
CA ASP A 31 -1.35 7.20 -4.04
C ASP A 31 -1.24 8.10 -5.27
N ASP A 32 -0.90 9.37 -5.07
CA ASP A 32 -0.72 10.34 -6.16
C ASP A 32 0.72 10.38 -6.69
N LEU A 33 1.62 9.60 -6.08
CA LEU A 33 3.04 9.47 -6.41
C LEU A 33 3.81 10.80 -6.32
N SER A 34 3.29 11.79 -5.58
CA SER A 34 3.99 13.06 -5.36
C SER A 34 5.30 12.89 -4.57
N GLY A 35 5.33 11.90 -3.68
CA GLY A 35 6.54 11.44 -2.96
C GLY A 35 6.66 9.92 -2.85
N GLY A 36 5.63 9.17 -3.24
CA GLY A 36 5.65 7.71 -3.33
C GLY A 36 6.34 7.23 -4.61
N ARG A 37 6.75 5.96 -4.60
CA ARG A 37 7.39 5.30 -5.73
C ARG A 37 6.71 3.97 -5.97
N ILE A 38 6.31 3.69 -7.21
CA ILE A 38 5.69 2.41 -7.56
C ILE A 38 6.61 1.24 -7.21
N GLU A 39 7.92 1.43 -7.31
CA GLU A 39 8.93 0.43 -6.95
C GLU A 39 8.92 0.05 -5.46
N ASN A 40 8.29 0.85 -4.59
CA ASN A 40 8.13 0.50 -3.18
C ASN A 40 7.03 -0.54 -2.96
N ILE A 41 6.12 -0.76 -3.91
CA ILE A 41 5.07 -1.78 -3.81
C ILE A 41 5.63 -3.09 -4.34
N GLU A 42 5.97 -4.02 -3.43
CA GLU A 42 6.40 -5.37 -3.74
C GLU A 42 5.26 -6.37 -3.44
N ALA A 43 4.09 -6.15 -4.05
CA ALA A 43 2.93 -7.01 -3.85
C ALA A 43 3.01 -8.33 -4.64
#